data_AF-M9WCV2-F1
#
_entry.id   AF-M9WCV2-F1
#
_cell.length_a   1.000
_cell.length_b   1.000
_cell.length_c   1.000
_cell.angle_alpha   90.00
_cell.angle_beta   90.00
_cell.angle_gamma   90.00
#
_symmetry.space_group_name_H-M   'P 1'
#
loop_
_entity.id
_entity.type
_entity.pdbx_description
1 polymer ?
#
loop_
_entity_poly.entity_id
_entity_poly.type
_entity_poly.pdbx_seq_one_letter_code
_entity_poly.pdbx_strand_id
1 'polypeptide(L)'
;MKLLKCQQLLNSNKTNTKDIDIKVAKDFLNYWINQYQLDFDDKIKQFLIDIIQNTALLNSRTVVLQSDLFSLLYVDEICNSNLKDSFYDALDFTMFRELNDFLNQTYHFKELLFELFEKKQITDLQIKDSKILIDEIQQKVLELKNSTDVILNNLDFQNQLNKELVDQFYNHQLDLKIKKLLWYANVLKVVVAFKK
;
A
#
# COMPACT_ATOMS: atom_id res chain seq x y z
N MET A 1 4.45 -9.66 -25.14
CA MET A 1 4.38 -8.24 -24.77
C MET A 1 5.22 -7.89 -23.52
N LYS A 2 5.14 -8.64 -22.40
CA LYS A 2 6.01 -8.46 -21.22
C LYS A 2 7.52 -8.49 -21.54
N LEU A 3 7.97 -9.49 -22.28
CA LEU A 3 9.36 -9.64 -22.74
C LEU A 3 9.88 -8.44 -23.56
N LEU A 4 9.02 -7.84 -24.40
CA LEU A 4 9.37 -6.65 -25.20
C LEU A 4 9.51 -5.39 -24.32
N LYS A 5 8.65 -5.26 -23.30
CA LYS A 5 8.73 -4.18 -22.28
C LYS A 5 9.98 -4.32 -21.40
N CYS A 6 10.31 -5.53 -20.95
CA CYS A 6 11.57 -5.80 -20.24
C CYS A 6 12.79 -5.51 -21.12
N GLN A 7 12.77 -5.94 -22.38
CA GLN A 7 13.86 -5.63 -23.32
C GLN A 7 13.98 -4.13 -23.58
N GLN A 8 12.90 -3.36 -23.65
CA GLN A 8 12.96 -1.89 -23.75
C GLN A 8 13.57 -1.26 -22.49
N LEU A 9 13.16 -1.69 -21.29
CA LEU A 9 13.72 -1.26 -20.00
C LEU A 9 15.21 -1.62 -19.83
N LEU A 10 15.62 -2.77 -20.35
CA LEU A 10 17.01 -3.24 -20.32
C LEU A 10 17.88 -2.56 -21.40
N ASN A 11 17.31 -2.24 -22.57
CA ASN A 11 18.01 -1.58 -23.67
C ASN A 11 18.14 -0.05 -23.47
N SER A 12 17.31 0.57 -22.62
CA SER A 12 17.41 1.98 -22.23
C SER A 12 18.57 2.28 -21.27
N ASN A 13 19.32 1.28 -20.81
CA ASN A 13 20.53 1.42 -19.97
C ASN A 13 21.68 2.24 -20.60
N LYS A 14 21.47 2.86 -21.77
CA LYS A 14 22.42 3.74 -22.47
C LYS A 14 22.07 5.23 -22.41
N THR A 15 20.92 5.62 -21.86
CA THR A 15 20.58 7.04 -21.68
C THR A 15 21.08 7.58 -20.34
N ASN A 16 21.55 8.82 -20.31
CA ASN A 16 22.21 9.46 -19.18
C ASN A 16 21.21 9.60 -17.99
N THR A 17 21.17 8.63 -17.08
CA THR A 17 20.18 8.53 -15.99
C THR A 17 20.49 9.44 -14.78
N LYS A 18 21.57 10.23 -14.83
CA LYS A 18 22.14 10.95 -13.68
C LYS A 18 21.23 11.98 -13.00
N ASP A 19 20.13 12.38 -13.63
CA ASP A 19 19.27 13.46 -13.15
C ASP A 19 17.92 12.98 -12.55
N ILE A 20 17.71 11.67 -12.38
CA ILE A 20 16.48 11.14 -11.76
C ILE A 20 16.66 10.97 -10.25
N ASP A 21 15.77 11.58 -9.46
CA ASP A 21 15.70 11.32 -8.02
C ASP A 21 15.12 9.92 -7.75
N ILE A 22 15.96 9.07 -7.15
CA ILE A 22 15.67 7.66 -6.84
C ILE A 22 15.42 7.40 -5.35
N LYS A 23 15.19 8.44 -4.54
CA LYS A 23 14.97 8.28 -3.10
C LYS A 23 13.86 7.27 -2.78
N VAL A 24 12.73 7.35 -3.47
CA VAL A 24 11.59 6.43 -3.31
C VAL A 24 12.01 4.97 -3.55
N ALA A 25 12.79 4.72 -4.60
CA ALA A 25 13.30 3.37 -4.89
C ALA A 25 14.21 2.85 -3.77
N LYS A 26 15.15 3.69 -3.31
CA LYS A 26 16.10 3.32 -2.26
C LYS A 26 15.40 3.04 -0.93
N ASP A 27 14.50 3.93 -0.51
CA ASP A 27 13.78 3.78 0.75
C ASP A 27 12.90 2.53 0.74
N PHE A 28 12.20 2.28 -0.38
CA PHE A 28 11.39 1.07 -0.54
C PHE A 28 12.24 -0.21 -0.51
N LEU A 29 13.30 -0.28 -1.33
CA LEU A 29 14.15 -1.48 -1.38
C LEU A 29 14.81 -1.76 -0.03
N ASN A 30 15.31 -0.73 0.66
CA ASN A 30 15.88 -0.89 2.00
C ASN A 30 14.84 -1.44 2.97
N TYR A 31 13.61 -0.91 2.95
CA TYR A 31 12.54 -1.43 3.79
C TYR A 31 12.21 -2.89 3.45
N TRP A 32 11.96 -3.21 2.18
CA TRP A 32 11.57 -4.55 1.73
C TRP A 32 12.64 -5.60 2.05
N ILE A 33 13.91 -5.28 1.76
CA ILE A 33 15.04 -6.17 2.05
C ILE A 33 15.18 -6.44 3.55
N ASN A 34 15.12 -5.39 4.37
CA ASN A 34 15.30 -5.53 5.82
C ASN A 34 14.12 -6.24 6.48
N GLN A 35 12.89 -5.90 6.11
CA GLN A 35 11.67 -6.46 6.69
C GLN A 35 11.54 -7.96 6.43
N TYR A 36 11.99 -8.42 5.26
CA TYR A 36 11.87 -9.81 4.84
C TYR A 36 13.20 -10.57 4.82
N GLN A 37 14.28 -9.96 5.33
CA GLN A 37 15.62 -10.55 5.43
C GLN A 37 16.12 -11.11 4.09
N LEU A 38 15.94 -10.33 3.01
CA LEU A 38 16.31 -10.74 1.66
C LEU A 38 17.84 -10.65 1.47
N ASP A 39 18.45 -11.72 0.97
CA ASP A 39 19.91 -11.77 0.73
C ASP A 39 20.25 -11.22 -0.67
N PHE A 40 19.96 -9.94 -0.89
CA PHE A 40 20.33 -9.26 -2.13
C PHE A 40 21.72 -8.64 -2.01
N ASP A 41 22.61 -9.02 -2.92
CA ASP A 41 23.90 -8.35 -3.07
C ASP A 41 23.71 -6.95 -3.70
N ASP A 42 24.78 -6.14 -3.69
CA ASP A 42 24.71 -4.78 -4.22
C ASP A 42 24.48 -4.72 -5.73
N LYS A 43 24.81 -5.79 -6.48
CA LYS A 43 24.54 -5.86 -7.92
C LYS A 43 23.06 -6.04 -8.18
N ILE A 44 22.38 -6.92 -7.45
CA ILE A 44 20.93 -7.13 -7.53
C ILE A 44 20.23 -5.83 -7.11
N LYS A 45 20.63 -5.20 -6.01
CA LYS A 45 20.02 -3.92 -5.58
C LYS A 45 20.13 -2.86 -6.65
N GLN A 46 21.32 -2.68 -7.26
CA GLN A 46 21.51 -1.70 -8.33
C GLN A 46 20.67 -2.05 -9.56
N PHE A 47 20.60 -3.33 -9.94
CA PHE A 47 19.74 -3.78 -11.02
C PHE A 47 18.26 -3.43 -10.80
N LEU A 48 17.74 -3.65 -9.58
CA LEU A 48 16.36 -3.28 -9.24
C LEU A 48 16.13 -1.76 -9.30
N ILE A 49 17.09 -0.97 -8.81
CA ILE A 49 17.06 0.50 -8.90
C ILE A 49 17.01 0.93 -10.37
N ASP A 50 17.84 0.35 -11.24
CA ASP A 50 17.92 0.71 -12.65
C ASP A 50 16.59 0.44 -13.37
N ILE A 51 15.92 -0.68 -13.06
CA ILE A 51 14.59 -1.00 -13.61
C ILE A 51 13.55 0.07 -13.21
N ILE A 52 13.53 0.46 -11.94
CA ILE A 52 12.59 1.48 -11.43
C ILE A 52 12.90 2.85 -12.05
N GLN A 53 14.18 3.22 -12.10
CA GLN A 53 14.64 4.49 -12.65
C GLN A 53 14.34 4.62 -14.15
N ASN A 54 14.57 3.57 -14.93
CA ASN A 54 14.21 3.54 -16.34
C ASN A 54 12.69 3.64 -16.55
N THR A 55 11.90 3.08 -15.64
CA THR A 55 10.43 3.23 -15.68
C THR A 55 10.01 4.69 -15.50
N ALA A 56 10.63 5.42 -14.57
CA ALA A 56 10.39 6.85 -14.39
C ALA A 56 10.79 7.64 -15.66
N LEU A 57 11.94 7.32 -16.26
CA LEU A 57 12.42 7.96 -17.49
C LEU A 57 11.46 7.74 -18.66
N LEU A 58 10.98 6.51 -18.87
CA LEU A 58 10.04 6.18 -19.94
C LEU A 58 8.69 6.87 -19.77
N ASN A 59 8.32 7.23 -18.53
CA ASN A 59 7.17 8.07 -18.23
C ASN A 59 7.50 9.58 -18.32
N SER A 60 8.66 9.96 -18.87
CA SER A 60 9.14 11.34 -18.99
C SER A 60 9.26 12.08 -17.65
N ARG A 61 9.63 11.38 -16.57
CA ARG A 61 9.77 11.96 -15.22
C ARG A 61 11.22 12.03 -14.77
N THR A 62 11.52 13.05 -13.97
CA THR A 62 12.82 13.25 -13.28
C THR A 62 12.81 12.78 -11.83
N VAL A 63 11.72 12.14 -11.38
CA VAL A 63 11.59 11.58 -10.03
C VAL A 63 10.89 10.23 -10.11
N VAL A 64 11.41 9.27 -9.35
CA VAL A 64 10.76 7.98 -9.11
C VAL A 64 9.54 8.17 -8.21
N LEU A 65 8.42 7.64 -8.63
CA LEU A 65 7.17 7.60 -7.86
C LEU A 65 6.85 6.17 -7.43
N GLN A 66 5.93 6.02 -6.47
CA GLN A 66 5.49 4.71 -5.97
C GLN A 66 4.97 3.79 -7.10
N SER A 67 4.32 4.37 -8.12
CA SER A 67 3.82 3.63 -9.29
C SER A 67 4.94 2.99 -10.13
N ASP A 68 6.18 3.47 -10.05
CA ASP A 68 7.32 2.88 -10.74
C ASP A 68 7.79 1.58 -10.12
N LEU A 69 7.58 1.39 -8.82
CA LEU A 69 8.02 0.19 -8.10
C LEU A 69 7.40 -1.08 -8.70
N PHE A 70 6.19 -0.98 -9.25
CA PHE A 70 5.49 -2.08 -9.93
C PHE A 70 6.25 -2.63 -11.16
N SER A 71 7.24 -1.89 -11.69
CA SER A 71 8.12 -2.40 -12.76
C SER A 71 8.92 -3.64 -12.33
N LEU A 72 9.15 -3.80 -11.02
CA LEU A 72 9.80 -4.99 -10.46
C LEU A 72 8.98 -6.27 -10.69
N LEU A 73 7.66 -6.15 -10.87
CA LEU A 73 6.77 -7.26 -11.27
C LEU A 73 6.90 -7.65 -12.75
N TYR A 74 7.93 -7.18 -13.43
CA TYR A 74 8.35 -7.71 -14.73
C TYR A 74 9.71 -8.42 -14.66
N VAL A 75 10.37 -8.42 -13.50
CA VAL A 75 11.57 -9.20 -13.27
C VAL A 75 11.15 -10.65 -12.96
N ASP A 76 11.62 -11.60 -13.77
CA ASP A 76 11.18 -13.00 -13.69
C ASP A 76 11.44 -13.63 -12.32
N GLU A 77 12.57 -13.28 -11.69
CA GLU A 77 12.93 -13.74 -10.34
C GLU A 77 11.93 -13.28 -9.28
N ILE A 78 11.39 -12.06 -9.41
CA ILE A 78 10.37 -11.52 -8.50
C ILE A 78 9.01 -12.16 -8.81
N CYS A 79 8.67 -12.36 -10.09
CA CYS A 79 7.37 -12.88 -10.49
C CYS A 79 7.14 -14.36 -10.19
N ASN A 80 8.19 -15.17 -10.29
CA ASN A 80 8.08 -16.63 -10.24
C ASN A 80 8.53 -17.21 -8.88
N SER A 81 8.65 -16.37 -7.85
CA SER A 81 9.10 -16.75 -6.51
C SER A 81 8.17 -16.21 -5.42
N ASN A 82 8.43 -16.62 -4.18
CA ASN A 82 7.77 -16.09 -2.97
C ASN A 82 8.05 -14.60 -2.73
N LEU A 83 8.93 -13.97 -3.52
CA LEU A 83 9.23 -12.54 -3.41
C LEU A 83 8.03 -11.67 -3.78
N LYS A 84 7.16 -12.13 -4.69
CA LYS A 84 5.99 -11.36 -5.13
C LYS A 84 5.05 -10.98 -3.98
N ASP A 85 4.77 -11.92 -3.08
CA ASP A 85 3.86 -11.66 -1.96
C ASP A 85 4.50 -10.70 -0.96
N SER A 86 5.77 -10.92 -0.61
CA SER A 86 6.52 -9.99 0.24
C SER A 86 6.64 -8.59 -0.35
N PHE A 87 6.73 -8.48 -1.68
CA PHE A 87 6.77 -7.21 -2.39
C PHE A 87 5.43 -6.48 -2.29
N TYR A 88 4.30 -7.19 -2.47
CA TYR A 88 2.98 -6.59 -2.32
C TYR A 88 2.68 -6.17 -0.88
N ASP A 89 3.08 -6.97 0.10
CA ASP A 89 2.95 -6.59 1.50
C ASP A 89 3.81 -5.36 1.84
N ALA A 90 5.04 -5.30 1.30
CA ALA A 90 5.90 -4.14 1.47
C ALA A 90 5.30 -2.90 0.83
N LEU A 91 4.74 -3.01 -0.38
CA LEU A 91 4.03 -1.92 -1.04
C LEU A 91 2.83 -1.46 -0.19
N ASP A 92 2.03 -2.40 0.32
CA ASP A 92 0.87 -2.08 1.13
C ASP A 92 1.29 -1.27 2.37
N PHE A 93 2.34 -1.72 3.05
CA PHE A 93 2.86 -1.01 4.20
C PHE A 93 3.38 0.38 3.85
N THR A 94 4.19 0.53 2.80
CA THR A 94 4.80 1.83 2.47
C THR A 94 3.81 2.82 1.89
N MET A 95 2.80 2.34 1.15
CA MET A 95 1.83 3.20 0.47
C MET A 95 0.62 3.54 1.34
N PHE A 96 0.26 2.68 2.29
CA PHE A 96 -0.90 2.85 3.17
C PHE A 96 -0.54 2.89 4.66
N ARG A 97 0.69 3.28 5.01
CA ARG A 97 1.19 3.26 6.41
C ARG A 97 0.19 3.85 7.41
N GLU A 98 -0.22 5.09 7.21
CA GLU A 98 -1.12 5.79 8.13
C GLU A 98 -2.49 5.09 8.26
N LEU A 99 -3.02 4.59 7.13
CA LEU A 99 -4.28 3.85 7.13
C LEU A 99 -4.15 2.49 7.81
N ASN A 100 -3.00 1.81 7.65
CA ASN A 100 -2.69 0.57 8.34
C ASN A 100 -2.53 0.79 9.85
N ASP A 101 -1.89 1.88 10.26
CA ASP A 101 -1.77 2.26 11.68
C ASP A 101 -3.15 2.53 12.28
N PHE A 102 -3.99 3.30 11.58
CA PHE A 102 -5.38 3.54 12.00
C PHE A 102 -6.20 2.25 12.12
N LEU A 103 -6.08 1.34 11.13
CA LEU A 103 -6.73 0.03 11.14
C LEU A 103 -6.29 -0.82 12.34
N ASN A 104 -4.99 -0.84 12.65
CA ASN A 104 -4.45 -1.61 13.76
C ASN A 104 -4.91 -1.06 15.11
N GLN A 105 -4.88 0.27 15.29
CA GLN A 105 -5.39 0.91 16.51
C GLN A 105 -6.89 0.63 16.70
N THR A 106 -7.66 0.76 15.63
CA THR A 106 -9.11 0.45 15.63
C THR A 106 -9.37 -1.02 15.97
N TYR A 107 -8.58 -1.93 15.40
CA TYR A 107 -8.68 -3.36 15.70
C TYR A 107 -8.43 -3.64 17.19
N HIS A 108 -7.34 -3.13 17.76
CA HIS A 108 -7.01 -3.34 19.17
C HIS A 108 -8.08 -2.77 20.11
N PHE A 109 -8.59 -1.56 19.81
CA PHE A 109 -9.68 -0.99 20.58
C PHE A 109 -10.94 -1.86 20.49
N LYS A 110 -11.29 -2.34 19.29
CA LYS A 110 -12.44 -3.22 19.05
C LYS A 110 -12.33 -4.54 19.81
N GLU A 111 -11.16 -5.19 19.82
CA GLU A 111 -10.94 -6.43 20.59
C GLU A 111 -11.08 -6.18 22.10
N LEU A 112 -10.41 -5.14 22.62
CA LEU A 112 -10.51 -4.75 24.03
C LEU A 112 -11.97 -4.50 24.44
N LEU A 113 -12.70 -3.76 23.61
CA LEU A 113 -14.10 -3.45 23.87
C LEU A 113 -14.96 -4.71 23.88
N PHE A 114 -14.72 -5.64 22.95
CA PHE A 114 -15.46 -6.89 22.88
C PHE A 114 -15.22 -7.75 24.14
N GLU A 115 -13.99 -7.86 24.63
CA GLU A 115 -13.70 -8.56 25.89
C GLU A 115 -14.42 -7.93 27.09
N LEU A 116 -14.42 -6.60 27.17
CA LEU A 116 -15.12 -5.88 28.25
C LEU A 116 -16.63 -6.07 28.15
N PHE A 117 -17.17 -6.14 26.93
CA PHE A 117 -18.58 -6.42 26.68
C PHE A 117 -18.97 -7.80 27.21
N GLU A 118 -18.20 -8.84 26.87
CA GLU A 118 -18.44 -10.22 27.34
C GLU A 118 -18.36 -10.31 28.87
N LYS A 119 -17.43 -9.58 29.49
CA LYS A 119 -17.28 -9.49 30.96
C LYS A 119 -18.31 -8.58 31.63
N LYS A 120 -19.19 -7.91 30.87
CA LYS A 120 -20.15 -6.90 31.36
C LYS A 120 -19.49 -5.74 32.12
N GLN A 121 -18.29 -5.35 31.71
CA GLN A 121 -17.45 -4.33 32.35
C GLN A 121 -17.39 -3.01 31.57
N ILE A 122 -18.28 -2.80 30.60
CA ILE A 122 -18.25 -1.60 29.77
C ILE A 122 -18.74 -0.37 30.50
N THR A 123 -17.89 0.65 30.49
CA THR A 123 -18.13 1.99 31.07
C THR A 123 -18.84 2.91 30.07
N ASP A 124 -19.43 3.99 30.55
CA ASP A 124 -20.05 5.00 29.67
C ASP A 124 -19.01 5.75 28.83
N LEU A 125 -17.77 5.87 29.33
CA LEU A 125 -16.65 6.43 28.59
C LEU A 125 -16.35 5.59 27.35
N GLN A 126 -16.22 4.27 27.50
CA GLN A 126 -15.97 3.35 26.38
C GLN A 126 -17.11 3.38 25.34
N ILE A 127 -18.35 3.56 25.77
CA ILE A 127 -19.50 3.74 24.85
C ILE A 127 -19.40 5.06 24.08
N LYS A 128 -19.01 6.14 24.77
CA LYS A 128 -18.79 7.44 24.13
C LYS A 128 -17.66 7.35 23.10
N ASP A 129 -16.53 6.80 23.48
CA ASP A 129 -15.36 6.65 22.60
C ASP A 129 -15.69 5.76 21.40
N SER A 130 -16.48 4.71 21.60
CA SER A 130 -16.96 3.85 20.51
C SER A 130 -17.82 4.61 19.50
N LYS A 131 -18.70 5.53 19.95
CA LYS A 131 -19.50 6.37 19.06
C LYS A 131 -18.63 7.31 18.23
N ILE A 132 -17.66 7.96 18.87
CA ILE A 132 -16.70 8.84 18.19
C ILE A 132 -15.94 8.03 17.12
N LEU A 133 -15.41 6.87 17.47
CA LEU A 133 -14.67 6.03 16.54
C LEU A 133 -15.54 5.50 15.39
N ILE A 134 -16.82 5.19 15.63
CA ILE A 134 -17.76 4.85 14.56
C ILE A 134 -17.88 5.99 13.54
N ASP A 135 -18.04 7.22 14.02
CA ASP A 135 -18.18 8.39 13.16
C ASP A 135 -16.88 8.65 12.37
N GLU A 136 -15.73 8.56 13.03
CA GLU A 136 -14.40 8.67 12.40
C GLU A 136 -14.20 7.61 11.31
N ILE A 137 -14.56 6.35 11.58
CA ILE A 137 -14.51 5.27 10.58
C ILE A 137 -15.40 5.61 9.39
N GLN A 138 -16.63 6.11 9.62
CA GLN A 138 -17.54 6.45 8.54
C GLN A 138 -16.99 7.57 7.66
N GLN A 139 -16.38 8.60 8.26
CA GLN A 139 -15.70 9.67 7.51
C GLN A 139 -14.52 9.11 6.72
N LYS A 140 -13.66 8.28 7.34
CA LYS A 140 -12.51 7.67 6.65
C LYS A 140 -12.94 6.80 5.46
N VAL A 141 -14.01 6.01 5.62
CA VAL A 141 -14.55 5.19 4.52
C VAL A 141 -15.05 6.07 3.38
N LEU A 142 -15.71 7.19 3.67
CA LEU A 142 -16.16 8.14 2.64
C LEU A 142 -14.99 8.80 1.93
N GLU A 143 -13.98 9.24 2.67
CA GLU A 143 -12.74 9.79 2.12
C GLU A 143 -12.07 8.80 1.15
N LEU A 144 -11.90 7.54 1.55
CA LEU A 144 -11.26 6.51 0.73
C LEU A 144 -12.04 6.22 -0.56
N LYS A 145 -13.37 6.16 -0.47
CA LYS A 145 -14.24 5.97 -1.65
C LYS A 145 -14.10 7.14 -2.63
N ASN A 146 -14.10 8.37 -2.12
CA ASN A 146 -14.00 9.57 -2.94
C ASN A 146 -12.59 9.76 -3.51
N SER A 147 -11.55 9.36 -2.78
CA SER A 147 -10.16 9.50 -3.22
C SER A 147 -9.78 8.49 -4.30
N THR A 148 -10.51 7.38 -4.44
CA THR A 148 -10.17 6.33 -5.40
C THR A 148 -10.13 6.88 -6.82
N ASP A 149 -11.19 7.58 -7.25
CA ASP A 149 -11.23 8.17 -8.60
C ASP A 149 -10.21 9.31 -8.76
N VAL A 150 -9.93 10.08 -7.71
CA VAL A 150 -8.95 11.18 -7.75
C VAL A 150 -7.52 10.65 -7.90
N ILE A 151 -7.18 9.59 -7.16
CA ILE A 151 -5.85 8.98 -7.17
C ILE A 151 -5.62 8.26 -8.51
N LEU A 152 -6.58 7.46 -8.98
CA LEU A 152 -6.44 6.70 -10.22
C LEU A 152 -6.43 7.60 -11.47
N ASN A 153 -7.00 8.81 -11.38
CA ASN A 153 -6.97 9.80 -12.46
C ASN A 153 -5.85 10.84 -12.31
N ASN A 154 -5.06 10.81 -11.23
CA ASN A 154 -3.91 11.69 -11.06
C ASN A 154 -2.80 11.29 -12.06
N LEU A 155 -2.20 12.30 -12.71
CA LEU A 155 -1.05 12.17 -13.62
C LEU A 155 0.11 11.35 -13.01
N ASP A 156 0.30 11.42 -11.69
CA ASP A 156 1.33 10.67 -10.95
C ASP A 156 1.12 9.13 -10.97
N PHE A 157 -0.11 8.69 -11.21
CA PHE A 157 -0.49 7.28 -11.38
C PHE A 157 -0.75 6.89 -12.84
N GLN A 158 -0.66 7.83 -13.78
CA GLN A 158 -0.62 7.54 -15.21
C GLN A 158 0.74 6.99 -15.64
N ASN A 159 1.23 5.99 -14.92
CA ASN A 159 2.35 5.19 -15.36
C ASN A 159 1.87 4.33 -16.54
N GLN A 160 2.14 4.77 -17.77
CA GLN A 160 1.68 4.08 -18.97
C GLN A 160 2.13 2.61 -19.04
N LEU A 161 3.24 2.30 -18.36
CA LEU A 161 3.81 0.97 -18.31
C LEU A 161 3.13 0.07 -17.27
N ASN A 162 2.75 0.63 -16.12
CA ASN A 162 2.29 -0.12 -14.93
C ASN A 162 0.83 0.13 -14.54
N LYS A 163 0.11 0.99 -15.26
CA LYS A 163 -1.23 1.47 -14.88
C LYS A 163 -2.16 0.34 -14.43
N GLU A 164 -2.28 -0.73 -15.21
CA GLU A 164 -3.18 -1.84 -14.87
C GLU A 164 -2.81 -2.51 -13.52
N LEU A 165 -1.52 -2.72 -13.26
CA LEU A 165 -1.05 -3.34 -12.01
C LEU A 165 -1.29 -2.42 -10.81
N VAL A 166 -1.03 -1.13 -10.99
CA VAL A 166 -1.25 -0.09 -9.99
C VAL A 166 -2.74 0.02 -9.66
N ASP A 167 -3.59 0.13 -10.68
CA ASP A 167 -5.04 0.24 -10.54
C ASP A 167 -5.62 -1.00 -9.84
N GLN A 168 -5.19 -2.19 -10.24
CA GLN A 168 -5.62 -3.45 -9.60
C GLN A 168 -5.21 -3.51 -8.13
N PHE A 169 -3.95 -3.18 -7.82
CA PHE A 169 -3.45 -3.19 -6.45
C PHE A 169 -4.17 -2.17 -5.57
N TYR A 170 -4.28 -0.92 -6.02
CA TYR A 170 -4.95 0.13 -5.25
C TYR A 170 -6.40 -0.19 -4.97
N ASN A 171 -7.16 -0.59 -5.99
CA ASN A 171 -8.57 -0.95 -5.83
C ASN A 171 -8.75 -2.13 -4.87
N HIS A 172 -7.90 -3.15 -5.01
CA HIS A 172 -7.93 -4.30 -4.11
C HIS A 172 -7.64 -3.90 -2.65
N GLN A 173 -6.57 -3.14 -2.42
CA GLN A 173 -6.20 -2.74 -1.06
C GLN A 173 -7.24 -1.82 -0.43
N LEU A 174 -7.78 -0.85 -1.18
CA LEU A 174 -8.82 0.03 -0.68
C LEU A 174 -10.10 -0.71 -0.33
N ASP A 175 -10.56 -1.63 -1.20
CA ASP A 175 -11.74 -2.46 -0.92
C ASP A 175 -11.56 -3.31 0.35
N LEU A 176 -10.40 -3.97 0.50
CA LEU A 176 -10.09 -4.75 1.70
C LEU A 176 -10.09 -3.89 2.97
N LYS A 177 -9.46 -2.72 2.93
CA LYS A 177 -9.35 -1.82 4.08
C LYS A 177 -10.71 -1.23 4.46
N ILE A 178 -11.52 -0.83 3.47
CA ILE A 178 -12.91 -0.37 3.69
C ILE A 178 -13.74 -1.49 4.34
N LYS A 179 -13.65 -2.73 3.85
CA LYS A 179 -14.37 -3.87 4.43
C LYS A 179 -13.98 -4.10 5.89
N LYS A 180 -12.69 -4.05 6.23
CA LYS A 180 -12.19 -4.16 7.60
C LYS A 180 -12.74 -3.04 8.50
N LEU A 181 -12.64 -1.79 8.05
CA LEU A 181 -13.18 -0.63 8.77
C LEU A 181 -14.67 -0.77 9.07
N LEU A 182 -15.47 -1.13 8.06
CA LEU A 182 -16.92 -1.33 8.22
C LEU A 182 -17.23 -2.48 9.17
N TRP A 183 -16.46 -3.57 9.12
CA TRP A 183 -16.59 -4.68 10.06
C TRP A 183 -16.32 -4.21 11.49
N TYR A 184 -15.23 -3.47 11.72
CA TYR A 184 -14.91 -2.92 13.05
C TYR A 184 -16.03 -2.01 13.56
N ALA A 185 -16.51 -1.06 12.74
CA ALA A 185 -17.60 -0.17 13.12
C ALA A 185 -18.89 -0.94 13.47
N ASN A 186 -19.20 -2.03 12.79
CA ASN A 186 -20.37 -2.85 13.10
C ASN A 186 -20.26 -3.52 14.48
N VAL A 187 -19.08 -4.04 14.84
CA VAL A 187 -18.86 -4.60 16.18
C VAL A 187 -19.04 -3.53 17.26
N LEU A 188 -18.48 -2.33 17.06
CA LEU A 188 -18.66 -1.21 17.98
C LEU A 188 -20.15 -0.82 18.12
N LYS A 189 -20.91 -0.79 17.02
CA LYS A 189 -22.35 -0.48 17.04
C LYS A 189 -23.15 -1.48 17.86
N VAL A 190 -22.83 -2.77 17.78
CA VAL A 190 -23.48 -3.82 18.60
C VAL A 190 -23.26 -3.50 20.07
N VAL A 191 -22.01 -3.28 20.47
CA VAL A 191 -21.68 -2.95 21.87
C VAL A 191 -22.43 -1.71 22.35
N VAL A 192 -22.46 -0.65 21.54
CA VAL A 192 -23.16 0.60 21.86
C VAL A 192 -24.67 0.41 22.00
N ALA A 193 -25.28 -0.47 21.19
CA ALA A 193 -26.72 -0.70 21.21
C ALA A 193 -27.20 -1.48 22.45
N PHE A 194 -26.39 -2.40 22.97
CA PHE A 194 -26.76 -3.26 24.10
C PHE A 194 -26.72 -2.57 25.47
N LYS A 195 -26.14 -1.36 25.58
CA LYS A 195 -26.17 -0.57 26.82
C LYS A 195 -27.33 0.45 26.88
N LYS A 196 -28.20 0.48 25.86
CA LYS A 196 -29.47 1.23 25.93
C LYS A 196 -30.49 0.45 26.74
#